data_AF-A0AAW7R256-F1
#
_entry.id   AF-A0AAW7R256-F1
#
_cell.length_a   1.000
_cell.length_b   1.000
_cell.length_c   1.000
_cell.angle_alpha   90.00
_cell.angle_beta   90.00
_cell.angle_gamma   90.00
#
_symmetry.space_group_name_H-M   'P 1'
#
loop_
_entity.id
_entity.type
_entity.pdbx_description
1 polymer ?
#
loop_
_entity_poly.entity_id
_entity_poly.type
_entity_poly.pdbx_seq_one_letter_code
_entity_poly.pdbx_strand_id
1 'polypeptide(L)'
;MSILHIGVKPQLEIRARLIAIAKGEVKPTEDEPRVWFPSIRSLAEVLSDQNRELLKMIADKEPQSLKELATLSGRAPSNLSRSLKTMSHYGLVKMEKHEKSVRPIAVATEFQIHI
;
A
#
# COMPACT_ATOMS: atom_id res chain seq x y z
N MET A 1 -14.65 5.28 -2.77
CA MET A 1 -13.45 4.54 -2.32
C MET A 1 -13.42 4.56 -0.80
N SER A 2 -12.91 3.52 -0.15
CA SER A 2 -12.84 3.44 1.31
C SER A 2 -11.54 4.07 1.83
N ILE A 3 -11.62 4.76 2.97
CA ILE A 3 -10.44 5.27 3.69
C ILE A 3 -9.68 4.08 4.29
N LEU A 4 -8.35 4.05 4.11
CA LEU A 4 -7.50 3.02 4.69
C LEU A 4 -6.85 3.52 5.98
N HIS A 5 -7.09 2.80 7.07
CA HIS A 5 -6.53 3.11 8.38
C HIS A 5 -5.11 2.53 8.48
N ILE A 6 -4.14 3.41 8.74
CA ILE A 6 -2.72 3.10 8.82
C ILE A 6 -2.22 3.41 10.24
N GLY A 7 -1.48 2.48 10.82
CA GLY A 7 -0.94 2.57 12.17
C GLY A 7 0.57 2.64 12.13
N VAL A 8 1.16 3.44 13.02
CA VAL A 8 2.61 3.51 13.16
C VAL A 8 3.01 3.01 14.53
N LYS A 9 3.75 1.89 14.58
CA LYS A 9 4.25 1.30 15.82
C LYS A 9 5.61 0.64 15.61
N PRO A 10 6.45 0.52 16.64
CA PRO A 10 7.68 -0.26 16.54
C PRO A 10 7.43 -1.70 16.05
N GLN A 11 8.38 -2.25 15.28
CA GLN A 11 8.24 -3.56 14.66
C GLN A 11 7.97 -4.69 15.68
N LEU A 12 8.53 -4.59 16.88
CA LEU A 12 8.30 -5.56 17.95
C LEU A 12 6.84 -5.57 18.42
N GLU A 13 6.21 -4.39 18.56
CA GLU A 13 4.80 -4.28 18.92
C GLU A 13 3.88 -4.78 17.82
N ILE A 14 4.18 -4.44 16.55
CA ILE A 14 3.42 -4.96 15.40
C ILE A 14 3.46 -6.49 15.41
N ARG A 15 4.64 -7.07 15.61
CA ARG A 15 4.81 -8.53 15.66
C ARG A 15 4.06 -9.16 16.84
N ALA A 16 4.15 -8.57 18.04
CA ALA A 16 3.43 -9.05 19.21
C ALA A 16 1.91 -9.03 18.98
N ARG A 17 1.39 -7.95 18.37
CA ARG A 17 -0.02 -7.83 18.01
C ARG A 17 -0.45 -8.89 17.00
N LEU A 18 0.33 -9.15 15.95
CA LEU A 18 0.02 -10.20 14.98
C LEU A 18 -0.07 -11.58 15.63
N ILE A 19 0.81 -11.88 16.59
CA ILE A 19 0.78 -13.13 17.37
C ILE A 19 -0.48 -13.20 18.23
N ALA A 20 -0.85 -12.12 18.92
CA ALA A 20 -2.06 -12.06 19.74
C ALA A 20 -3.35 -12.23 18.90
N ILE A 21 -3.39 -11.66 17.69
CA ILE A 21 -4.49 -11.87 16.74
C ILE A 21 -4.57 -13.33 16.31
N ALA A 22 -3.43 -13.94 15.95
CA ALA A 22 -3.38 -15.35 15.57
C ALA A 22 -3.82 -16.30 16.70
N LYS A 23 -3.62 -15.90 17.96
CA LYS A 23 -4.10 -16.62 19.14
C LYS A 23 -5.57 -16.35 19.47
N GLY A 24 -6.21 -15.38 18.83
CA GLY A 24 -7.59 -14.97 19.11
C GLY A 24 -7.75 -14.06 20.34
N GLU A 25 -6.65 -13.62 20.95
CA GLU A 25 -6.63 -12.71 22.12
C GLU A 25 -7.02 -11.28 21.73
N VAL A 26 -6.72 -10.88 20.50
CA VAL A 26 -7.07 -9.57 19.92
C VAL A 26 -7.91 -9.79 18.67
N LYS A 27 -9.07 -9.14 18.62
CA LYS A 27 -9.93 -9.11 17.42
C LYS A 27 -9.93 -7.69 16.86
N PRO A 28 -9.37 -7.47 15.66
CA PRO A 28 -9.40 -6.16 15.04
C PRO A 28 -10.83 -5.74 14.68
N THR A 29 -11.21 -4.54 15.07
CA THR A 29 -12.44 -3.85 14.64
C THR A 29 -12.23 -3.08 13.32
N GLU A 30 -13.31 -2.60 12.71
CA GLU A 30 -13.26 -1.98 11.36
C GLU A 30 -12.52 -0.65 11.32
N ASP A 31 -12.57 0.13 12.41
CA ASP A 31 -11.92 1.44 12.52
C ASP A 31 -10.42 1.35 12.88
N GLU A 32 -9.88 0.14 13.04
CA GLU A 32 -8.49 -0.07 13.43
C GLU A 32 -7.55 -0.09 12.23
N PRO A 33 -6.27 0.27 12.45
CA PRO A 33 -5.30 0.14 11.39
C PRO A 33 -5.14 -1.29 10.88
N ARG A 34 -5.33 -1.44 9.57
CA ARG A 34 -5.13 -2.72 8.86
C ARG A 34 -3.72 -2.82 8.29
N VAL A 35 -3.08 -1.67 8.03
CA VAL A 35 -1.70 -1.57 7.57
C VAL A 35 -0.85 -0.93 8.66
N TRP A 36 0.30 -1.53 8.93
CA TRP A 36 1.20 -1.09 10.00
C TRP A 36 2.59 -0.75 9.45
N PHE A 37 3.09 0.41 9.83
CA PHE A 37 4.45 0.86 9.52
C PHE A 37 5.33 0.87 10.78
N PRO A 38 6.61 0.49 10.65
CA PRO A 38 7.53 0.45 11.79
C PRO A 38 7.91 1.84 12.32
N SER A 39 7.71 2.89 11.51
CA SER A 39 8.02 4.28 11.86
C SER A 39 7.33 5.27 10.92
N ILE A 40 7.21 6.53 11.36
CA ILE A 40 6.72 7.64 10.53
C ILE A 40 7.62 7.85 9.31
N ARG A 41 8.94 7.66 9.46
CA ARG A 41 9.88 7.76 8.35
C ARG A 41 9.55 6.75 7.24
N SER A 42 9.36 5.48 7.60
CA SER A 42 9.00 4.45 6.62
C SER A 42 7.64 4.73 5.97
N LEU A 43 6.69 5.28 6.74
CA LEU A 43 5.41 5.70 6.20
C LEU A 43 5.57 6.81 5.16
N ALA A 44 6.32 7.87 5.49
CA ALA A 44 6.56 9.01 4.61
C ALA A 44 7.31 8.64 3.32
N GLU A 45 8.23 7.68 3.38
CA GLU A 45 8.93 7.17 2.20
C GLU A 45 7.95 6.43 1.25
N VAL A 46 7.06 5.60 1.81
CA VAL A 46 6.11 4.80 1.02
C VAL A 46 4.93 5.65 0.50
N LEU A 47 4.36 6.51 1.34
CA LEU A 47 3.30 7.45 1.00
C LEU A 47 3.81 8.87 0.72
N SER A 48 4.99 8.97 0.11
CA SER A 48 5.49 10.23 -0.44
C SER A 48 4.50 10.82 -1.45
N ASP A 49 4.57 12.13 -1.70
CA ASP A 49 3.64 12.80 -2.62
C ASP A 49 3.63 12.15 -4.00
N GLN A 50 4.80 11.81 -4.55
CA GLN A 50 4.91 11.11 -5.83
C GLN A 50 4.22 9.73 -5.82
N ASN A 51 4.28 9.00 -4.72
CA ASN A 51 3.62 7.71 -4.61
C ASN A 51 2.11 7.85 -4.36
N ARG A 52 1.68 8.88 -3.64
CA ARG A 52 0.25 9.21 -3.48
C ARG A 52 -0.39 9.62 -4.80
N GLU A 53 0.30 10.42 -5.60
CA GLU A 53 -0.12 10.74 -6.98
C GLU A 53 -0.16 9.48 -7.85
N LEU A 54 0.83 8.60 -7.72
CA LEU A 54 0.83 7.33 -8.44
C LEU A 54 -0.39 6.46 -8.06
N LEU A 55 -0.72 6.36 -6.78
CA LEU A 55 -1.89 5.61 -6.30
C LEU A 55 -3.20 6.17 -6.86
N LYS A 56 -3.35 7.51 -6.87
CA LYS A 56 -4.49 8.17 -7.52
C LYS A 56 -4.55 7.86 -9.01
N MET A 57 -3.43 7.97 -9.71
CA MET A 57 -3.38 7.66 -11.14
C MET A 57 -3.76 6.20 -11.45
N ILE A 58 -3.30 5.24 -10.64
CA ILE A 58 -3.68 3.83 -10.78
C ILE A 58 -5.19 3.66 -10.59
N ALA A 59 -5.76 4.34 -9.59
CA ALA A 59 -7.17 4.29 -9.28
C ALA A 59 -8.04 4.94 -10.38
N ASP A 60 -7.59 6.06 -10.95
CA ASP A 60 -8.37 6.83 -11.93
C ASP A 60 -8.25 6.29 -13.36
N LYS A 61 -7.10 5.72 -13.71
CA LYS A 61 -6.79 5.27 -15.07
C LYS A 61 -6.85 3.77 -15.26
N GLU A 62 -6.90 2.99 -14.18
CA GLU A 62 -6.99 1.53 -14.18
C GLU A 62 -6.07 0.88 -15.23
N PRO A 63 -4.74 1.12 -15.17
CA PRO A 63 -3.81 0.63 -16.18
C PRO A 63 -3.83 -0.91 -16.21
N GLN A 64 -3.87 -1.49 -17.40
CA GLN A 64 -3.91 -2.94 -17.59
C GLN A 64 -2.51 -3.57 -17.58
N SER A 65 -1.45 -2.77 -17.49
CA SER A 65 -0.07 -3.26 -17.33
C SER A 65 0.88 -2.25 -16.67
N LEU A 66 2.00 -2.74 -16.13
CA LEU A 66 3.10 -1.88 -15.67
C LEU A 66 3.67 -0.97 -16.77
N LYS A 67 3.68 -1.44 -18.02
CA LYS A 67 4.21 -0.67 -19.15
C LYS A 67 3.31 0.54 -19.44
N GLU A 68 2.01 0.33 -19.43
CA GLU A 68 1.02 1.40 -19.59
C GLU A 68 1.12 2.42 -18.46
N LEU A 69 1.21 1.96 -17.20
CA LEU A 69 1.39 2.86 -16.06
C LEU A 69 2.70 3.66 -16.14
N ALA A 70 3.79 3.06 -16.63
CA ALA A 70 5.05 3.79 -16.84
C ALA A 70 4.89 4.93 -17.86
N THR A 71 4.17 4.68 -18.96
CA THR A 71 3.83 5.70 -19.96
C THR A 71 2.96 6.81 -19.36
N LEU A 72 1.90 6.45 -18.61
CA LEU A 72 0.98 7.40 -18.00
C LEU A 72 1.65 8.28 -16.93
N SER A 73 2.51 7.67 -16.11
CA SER A 73 3.19 8.35 -15.00
C SER A 73 4.46 9.08 -15.42
N GLY A 74 4.98 8.83 -16.63
CA GLY A 74 6.29 9.32 -17.08
C GLY A 74 7.48 8.78 -16.26
N ARG A 75 7.26 7.78 -15.40
CA ARG A 75 8.30 7.23 -14.52
C ARG A 75 9.02 6.07 -15.20
N ALA A 76 10.33 5.96 -14.92
CA ALA A 76 11.12 4.81 -15.37
C ALA A 76 10.53 3.49 -14.82
N PRO A 77 10.35 2.45 -15.66
CA PRO A 77 9.74 1.18 -15.25
C PRO A 77 10.40 0.50 -14.04
N SER A 78 11.71 0.62 -13.90
CA SER A 78 12.47 0.06 -12.77
C SER A 78 12.12 0.72 -11.43
N ASN A 79 11.98 2.04 -11.42
CA ASN A 79 11.60 2.83 -10.24
C ASN A 79 10.13 2.57 -9.87
N LEU A 80 9.27 2.48 -10.87
CA LEU A 80 7.87 2.14 -10.69
C LEU A 80 7.72 0.75 -10.06
N SER A 81 8.42 -0.25 -10.60
CA SER A 81 8.38 -1.63 -10.10
C SER A 81 8.83 -1.74 -8.64
N ARG A 82 9.90 -1.02 -8.26
CA ARG A 82 10.39 -1.01 -6.87
C ARG A 82 9.35 -0.37 -5.93
N SER A 83 8.77 0.76 -6.33
CA SER A 83 7.74 1.46 -5.55
C SER A 83 6.48 0.61 -5.38
N LEU A 84 5.99 0.00 -6.46
CA LEU A 84 4.81 -0.87 -6.44
C LEU A 84 5.03 -2.14 -5.63
N LYS A 85 6.24 -2.73 -5.67
CA LYS A 85 6.58 -3.87 -4.83
C LYS A 85 6.50 -3.53 -3.35
N THR A 86 7.05 -2.39 -2.94
CA THR A 86 6.96 -1.92 -1.55
C THR A 86 5.52 -1.61 -1.15
N MET A 87 4.78 -0.87 -1.98
CA MET A 87 3.37 -0.58 -1.72
C MET A 87 2.52 -1.86 -1.64
N SER A 88 2.82 -2.85 -2.47
CA SER A 88 2.15 -4.16 -2.44
C SER A 88 2.48 -4.97 -1.20
N HIS A 89 3.72 -4.88 -0.71
CA HIS A 89 4.10 -5.50 0.56
C HIS A 89 3.28 -4.95 1.74
N TYR A 90 3.00 -3.64 1.75
CA TYR A 90 2.13 -3.01 2.74
C TYR A 90 0.63 -3.14 2.42
N GLY A 91 0.25 -3.82 1.33
CA GLY A 91 -1.16 -4.00 0.95
C GLY A 91 -1.84 -2.74 0.41
N LEU A 92 -1.08 -1.70 0.05
CA LEU A 92 -1.60 -0.47 -0.56
C LEU A 92 -1.93 -0.66 -2.05
N VAL A 93 -1.26 -1.62 -2.70
CA VAL A 93 -1.47 -2.00 -4.10
C VAL A 93 -1.58 -3.51 -4.22
N LYS A 94 -2.56 -3.99 -4.98
CA LYS A 94 -2.63 -5.37 -5.43
C LYS A 94 -1.96 -5.49 -6.79
N MET A 95 -1.16 -6.54 -6.96
CA MET A 95 -0.51 -6.87 -8.22
C MET A 95 -1.23 -8.08 -8.80
N GLU A 96 -2.11 -7.87 -9.79
CA GLU A 96 -2.88 -8.94 -10.42
C GLU A 96 -2.23 -9.39 -11.72
N LYS A 97 -2.16 -10.70 -11.92
CA LYS A 97 -1.81 -11.26 -13.24
C LYS A 97 -2.98 -11.06 -14.17
N HIS A 98 -2.74 -10.37 -15.28
CA HIS A 98 -3.72 -10.16 -16.34
C HIS A 98 -3.10 -10.55 -17.67
N GLU A 99 -3.60 -11.65 -18.24
CA GLU A 99 -3.06 -12.30 -19.45
C GLU A 99 -1.55 -12.58 -19.35
N LYS A 100 -0.73 -11.85 -20.13
CA LYS A 100 0.74 -11.95 -20.17
C LYS A 100 1.43 -10.84 -19.36
N SER A 101 0.67 -10.07 -18.59
CA SER A 101 1.16 -8.89 -17.89
C SER A 101 0.73 -8.88 -16.42
N VAL A 102 1.28 -7.92 -15.67
CA VAL A 102 0.85 -7.64 -14.30
C VAL A 102 0.27 -6.24 -14.28
N ARG A 103 -0.97 -6.13 -13.79
CA ARG A 103 -1.65 -4.86 -13.60
C ARG A 103 -1.66 -4.48 -12.11
N PRO A 104 -1.32 -3.24 -11.77
CA PRO A 104 -1.45 -2.74 -10.40
C PRO A 104 -2.86 -2.23 -10.16
N ILE A 105 -3.40 -2.49 -8.96
CA ILE A 105 -4.69 -1.98 -8.50
C ILE A 105 -4.48 -1.29 -7.16
N ALA A 106 -4.82 0.00 -7.09
CA ALA A 106 -4.76 0.74 -5.84
C ALA A 106 -5.88 0.26 -4.89
N VAL A 107 -5.51 -0.09 -3.66
CA VAL A 107 -6.48 -0.55 -2.64
C VAL A 107 -7.19 0.64 -2.00
N ALA A 108 -6.49 1.75 -1.85
CA ALA A 108 -7.04 3.00 -1.34
C ALA A 108 -6.24 4.20 -1.88
N THR A 109 -6.89 5.36 -1.91
CA THR A 109 -6.31 6.66 -2.29
C THR A 109 -6.39 7.68 -1.16
N GLU A 110 -7.14 7.36 -0.10
CA GLU A 110 -7.32 8.15 1.11
C GLU A 110 -6.86 7.34 2.32
N PHE A 111 -6.14 8.01 3.23
CA PHE A 111 -5.45 7.36 4.34
C PHE A 111 -5.70 8.14 5.63
N GLN A 112 -6.04 7.41 6.70
CA GLN A 112 -6.10 7.94 8.06
C GLN A 112 -4.96 7.35 8.88
N ILE A 113 -4.13 8.23 9.44
CA ILE A 113 -2.92 7.83 10.16
C ILE A 113 -3.19 7.89 11.66
N HIS A 114 -2.91 6.78 12.35
CA HIS A 114 -2.97 6.61 13.79
C HIS A 114 -1.53 6.48 14.31
N ILE A 115 -1.10 7.44 15.14
CA ILE A 115 0.25 7.52 15.72
C ILE A 115 0.17 7.25 17.22
#